data_AF-A0A2T0XNK5-F1
#
_entry.id   AF-A0A2T0XNK5-F1
#
_cell.length_a   1.000
_cell.length_b   1.000
_cell.length_c   1.000
_cell.angle_alpha   90.00
_cell.angle_beta   90.00
_cell.angle_gamma   90.00
#
_symmetry.space_group_name_H-M   'P 1'
#
loop_
_entity.id
_entity.type
_entity.pdbx_description
1 polymer ?
#
loop_
_entity_poly.entity_id
_entity_poly.type
_entity_poly.pdbx_seq_one_letter_code
_entity_poly.pdbx_strand_id
1 'polypeptide(L)' 'MILKLLLITIVLMAGITALLGIRILIQKGGKFPNTHIGGNRNMAKRGIYCANTQHKIASKDKRHILKDTLS' A
#
# COMPACT_ATOMS: atom_id res chain seq x y z
N MET A 1 23.72 12.71 -36.15
CA MET A 1 23.04 11.41 -35.93
C MET A 1 22.83 11.14 -34.43
N ILE A 2 23.89 11.23 -33.62
CA ILE A 2 23.82 11.09 -32.14
C ILE A 2 22.75 11.98 -31.49
N LEU A 3 22.69 13.28 -31.84
CA LEU A 3 21.78 14.22 -31.18
C LEU A 3 20.30 13.90 -31.42
N LYS A 4 19.95 13.43 -32.63
CA LYS A 4 18.59 12.99 -32.95
C LYS A 4 18.19 11.76 -32.13
N LEU A 5 19.10 10.79 -32.00
CA LEU A 5 18.88 9.60 -31.18
C LEU A 5 18.69 9.95 -29.70
N LEU A 6 19.53 10.85 -29.17
CA LEU A 6 19.43 11.32 -27.78
C LEU A 6 18.09 12.00 -27.49
N LEU A 7 17.60 12.81 -28.43
CA LEU A 7 16.31 13.50 -28.27
C LEU A 7 15.15 12.49 -28.29
N ILE A 8 15.20 11.50 -29.18
CA ILE A 8 14.19 10.43 -29.26
C ILE A 8 14.17 9.59 -27.98
N THR A 9 15.34 9.21 -27.43
CA THR A 9 15.41 8.38 -26.22
C THR A 9 14.89 9.10 -24.99
N ILE A 10 15.19 10.40 -24.84
CA ILE A 10 14.67 11.22 -23.74
C ILE A 10 13.15 11.31 -23.79
N VAL A 11 12.58 11.59 -24.97
CA VAL A 11 11.13 11.68 -25.15
C VAL A 11 10.46 10.33 -24.86
N LEU A 12 11.04 9.23 -25.32
CA LEU A 12 10.53 7.89 -25.06
C LEU A 12 10.52 7.56 -23.56
N MET A 13 11.62 7.81 -22.86
CA MET A 13 11.72 7.55 -21.42
C MET A 13 10.75 8.41 -20.62
N ALA A 14 10.65 9.71 -20.95
CA ALA A 14 9.69 10.60 -20.33
C ALA A 14 8.25 10.11 -20.54
N GLY A 15 7.91 9.65 -21.75
CA GLY A 15 6.61 9.06 -22.07
C GLY A 15 6.30 7.82 -21.23
N ILE A 16 7.25 6.89 -21.11
CA ILE A 16 7.09 5.67 -20.31
C ILE A 16 6.89 6.00 -18.83
N THR A 17 7.69 6.90 -18.26
CA THR A 17 7.56 7.31 -16.85
C THR A 17 6.22 8.01 -16.60
N ALA A 18 5.78 8.88 -17.51
CA ALA A 18 4.49 9.56 -17.41
C ALA A 18 3.31 8.58 -17.47
N LEU A 19 3.37 7.58 -18.37
CA LEU A 19 2.35 6.55 -18.49
C LEU A 19 2.27 5.67 -17.23
N LEU A 20 3.42 5.24 -16.69
CA LEU A 20 3.49 4.50 -15.42
C LEU A 20 2.93 5.31 -14.25
N GLY A 21 3.21 6.62 -14.22
CA GLY A 21 2.75 7.55 -13.20
C GLY A 21 1.38 8.17 -13.45
N ILE A 22 0.64 7.77 -14.48
CA ILE A 22 -0.53 8.54 -14.98
C ILE A 22 -1.60 8.78 -13.91
N ARG A 23 -1.80 7.79 -13.03
CA ARG A 23 -2.73 7.87 -11.90
C ARG A 23 -2.31 8.89 -10.85
N ILE A 24 -1.00 9.11 -10.67
CA ILE A 24 -0.44 10.09 -9.73
C ILE A 24 -0.45 11.49 -10.37
N LEU A 25 -0.17 11.57 -11.67
CA LEU A 25 -0.13 12.83 -12.42
C LEU A 25 -1.53 13.43 -12.66
N ILE A 26 -2.54 12.61 -12.91
CA ILE A 26 -3.91 13.08 -13.24
C ILE A 26 -4.80 13.25 -12.00
N GLN A 27 -4.65 12.42 -10.97
CA GLN A 27 -5.53 12.51 -9.81
C GLN A 27 -5.13 13.70 -8.91
N LYS A 28 -6.08 14.60 -8.63
CA LYS A 28 -5.89 15.65 -7.64
C LYS A 28 -5.64 15.02 -6.27
N GLY A 29 -4.42 15.18 -5.74
CA GLY A 29 -3.99 14.51 -4.51
C GLY A 29 -3.46 13.09 -4.71
N GLY A 30 -3.08 12.70 -5.92
CA GLY A 30 -2.42 11.44 -6.22
C GLY A 30 -1.19 11.25 -5.34
N LYS A 31 -1.30 10.30 -4.40
CA LYS A 31 -0.20 9.88 -3.53
C LYS A 31 -0.04 8.38 -3.69
N PHE A 32 1.19 7.91 -3.56
CA PHE A 32 1.40 6.48 -3.41
C PHE A 32 0.60 6.00 -2.18
N PRO A 33 -0.17 4.90 -2.30
CA PRO A 33 -0.91 4.35 -1.18
C PRO A 33 0.05 4.02 -0.04
N ASN A 34 -0.40 4.22 1.19
CA ASN A 34 0.42 3.92 2.36
C ASN A 34 0.65 2.40 2.43
N THR A 35 1.86 1.94 2.10
CA THR A 35 2.21 0.51 2.09
C THR A 35 2.48 -0.02 3.49
N HIS A 36 2.57 0.85 4.49
CA HIS A 36 2.74 0.45 5.88
C HIS A 36 1.45 -0.18 6.42
N ILE A 37 1.50 -1.48 6.69
CA ILE A 37 0.36 -2.30 7.11
C ILE A 37 -0.34 -1.71 8.34
N GLY A 38 0.44 -1.22 9.33
CA GLY A 38 -0.11 -0.65 10.56
C GLY A 38 -0.77 0.73 10.42
N GLY A 39 -0.40 1.51 9.40
CA GLY A 39 -0.93 2.86 9.16
C GLY A 39 -2.03 2.92 8.11
N ASN A 40 -2.22 1.84 7.35
CA ASN A 40 -3.14 1.82 6.22
C ASN A 40 -4.57 1.44 6.64
N ARG A 41 -5.46 2.43 6.71
CA ARG A 41 -6.89 2.23 7.02
C ARG A 41 -7.59 1.29 6.04
N ASN A 42 -7.18 1.26 4.77
CA ASN A 42 -7.76 0.33 3.79
C ASN A 42 -7.38 -1.14 4.06
N MET A 43 -6.19 -1.39 4.61
CA MET A 43 -5.76 -2.73 5.02
C MET A 43 -6.46 -3.16 6.31
N ALA A 44 -6.58 -2.24 7.28
CA ALA A 44 -7.32 -2.48 8.51
C ALA A 44 -8.81 -2.82 8.24
N LYS A 45 -9.47 -2.13 7.31
CA LYS A 45 -10.85 -2.45 6.87
C LYS A 45 -10.98 -3.86 6.28
N ARG A 46 -9.90 -4.42 5.72
CA ARG A 46 -9.85 -5.78 5.18
C ARG A 46 -9.44 -6.81 6.24
N GLY A 47 -9.27 -6.41 7.51
CA GLY A 47 -8.84 -7.28 8.60
C GLY A 47 -7.34 -7.61 8.61
N ILE A 48 -6.54 -6.93 7.79
CA ILE A 48 -5.10 -7.16 7.70
C ILE A 48 -4.40 -6.20 8.67
N TYR A 49 -3.69 -6.75 9.66
CA TYR A 49 -2.97 -6.00 10.69
C TYR A 49 -1.52 -6.49 10.77
N CYS A 50 -0.64 -5.75 11.44
CA CYS A 50 0.70 -6.23 11.72
C CYS A 50 0.67 -7.44 12.68
N ALA A 51 1.72 -8.26 12.63
CA ALA A 51 1.80 -9.49 13.43
C ALA A 51 1.55 -9.24 14.93
N ASN A 52 2.08 -8.13 15.49
CA ASN A 52 1.89 -7.78 16.89
C ASN A 52 0.42 -7.47 17.23
N THR A 53 -0.25 -6.70 16.38
CA THR A 53 -1.68 -6.39 16.56
C THR A 53 -2.53 -7.65 16.42
N GLN A 54 -2.25 -8.52 15.44
CA GLN A 54 -2.95 -9.81 15.29
C GLN A 54 -2.75 -10.70 16.53
N HIS A 55 -1.52 -10.77 17.05
CA HIS A 55 -1.21 -11.53 18.25
C HIS A 55 -1.97 -11.02 19.47
N LYS A 56 -2.06 -9.69 19.65
CA LYS A 56 -2.84 -9.08 20.74
C LYS A 56 -4.34 -9.35 20.62
N ILE A 57 -4.89 -9.34 19.40
CA ILE A 57 -6.31 -9.66 19.13
C ILE A 57 -6.57 -11.14 19.47
N ALA A 58 -5.75 -12.06 18.95
CA ALA A 58 -5.89 -13.50 19.22
C ALA A 58 -5.76 -13.83 20.71
N SER A 59 -4.85 -13.17 21.43
CA SER A 59 -4.68 -13.35 22.87
C SER A 59 -5.83 -12.78 23.70
N LYS A 60 -6.52 -11.74 23.22
CA LYS A 60 -7.76 -11.25 23.85
C LYS A 60 -8.92 -12.20 23.60
N ASP A 61 -9.06 -12.65 22.35
CA ASP A 61 -10.06 -13.61 21.93
C ASP A 61 -9.98 -14.88 22.79
N LYS A 62 -8.82 -15.55 22.83
CA LYS A 62 -8.57 -16.73 23.69
C LYS A 62 -8.99 -16.53 25.15
N ARG A 63 -8.71 -15.37 25.74
CA ARG A 63 -9.11 -15.06 27.12
C ARG A 63 -10.62 -14.99 27.30
N HIS A 64 -11.35 -14.49 26.31
CA HIS A 64 -12.81 -14.47 26.33
C HIS A 64 -13.36 -15.89 26.31
N ILE A 65 -12.89 -16.72 25.37
CA ILE A 65 -13.32 -18.13 25.25
C ILE A 65 -13.03 -18.90 26.55
N LEU A 66 -11.85 -18.71 27.14
CA LEU A 66 -11.49 -19.36 28.41
C LEU A 66 -12.41 -18.93 29.56
N LYS A 67 -12.90 -17.69 29.56
CA LYS A 67 -13.79 -17.17 30.61
C LYS A 67 -15.23 -17.68 30.44
N ASP A 68 -15.68 -17.83 29.20
CA ASP A 68 -17.01 -18.37 28.88
C ASP A 68 -17.08 -19.88 29.17
N THR A 69 -16.01 -20.63 28.90
CA THR A 69 -15.95 -22.08 29.19
C THR A 69 -15.82 -22.39 30.69
N LEU A 70 -15.29 -21.45 31.47
CA LEU A 70 -15.04 -21.60 32.91
C LEU A 70 -16.07 -20.86 33.77
N SER A 71 -17.23 -20.53 33.19
CA SER A 71 -18.41 -19.97 33.86
C SER A 71 -19.59 -20.91 33.73
#